data_AF-A0A6V8NK63-F1
#
_entry.id   AF-A0A6V8NK63-F1
#
_cell.length_a   1.000
_cell.length_b   1.000
_cell.length_c   1.000
_cell.angle_alpha   90.00
_cell.angle_beta   90.00
_cell.angle_gamma   90.00
#
_symmetry.space_group_name_H-M   'P 1'
#
loop_
_entity.id
_entity.type
_entity.pdbx_description
1 polymer ?
#
loop_
_entity_poly.entity_id
_entity_poly.type
_entity_poly.pdbx_seq_one_letter_code
_entity_poly.pdbx_strand_id
1 'polypeptide(L)'
;VKEIGGYGPQSLTEDLELGVRAYVETGAWPEYFPYPSTEQTPATFRLYFWQRLRWATGHLQVTEKFRRAIYAEPDKIKKRDCMVRRLFVKGKDHSWETA
;
A
#
# COMPACT_ATOMS: atom_id res chain seq x y z
N VAL A 1 -2.00 -12.82 7.66
CA VAL A 1 -3.07 -12.83 6.60
C VAL A 1 -4.40 -13.38 7.10
N LYS A 2 -4.46 -14.57 7.72
CA LYS A 2 -5.71 -15.12 8.27
C LYS A 2 -6.36 -14.22 9.33
N GLU A 3 -5.55 -13.70 10.25
CA GLU A 3 -6.01 -12.82 11.35
C GLU A 3 -6.63 -11.50 10.87
N ILE A 4 -6.22 -11.00 9.71
CA ILE A 4 -6.73 -9.74 9.15
C ILE A 4 -7.88 -9.98 8.16
N GLY A 5 -8.27 -11.23 7.88
CA GLY A 5 -9.39 -11.55 6.99
C GLY A 5 -9.02 -11.69 5.51
N GLY A 6 -7.75 -11.98 5.18
CA GLY A 6 -7.33 -12.22 3.79
C GLY A 6 -7.17 -10.95 2.95
N TYR A 7 -7.13 -11.11 1.62
CA TYR A 7 -7.02 -10.00 0.66
C TYR A 7 -8.37 -9.29 0.46
N GLY A 8 -8.34 -7.96 0.30
CA GLY A 8 -9.54 -7.18 0.02
C GLY A 8 -9.93 -7.28 -1.46
N PRO A 9 -11.03 -7.97 -1.84
CA PRO A 9 -11.38 -8.23 -3.24
C PRO A 9 -11.79 -6.98 -4.02
N GLN A 10 -12.08 -5.88 -3.33
CA GLN A 10 -12.48 -4.62 -3.93
C GLN A 10 -11.30 -3.67 -4.21
N SER A 11 -10.10 -4.00 -3.74
CA SER A 11 -8.92 -3.14 -3.93
C SER A 11 -8.29 -3.39 -5.29
N LEU A 12 -8.05 -2.32 -6.05
CA LEU A 12 -7.22 -2.42 -7.26
C LEU A 12 -5.77 -2.77 -6.90
N THR A 13 -5.25 -2.31 -5.76
CA THR A 13 -3.90 -2.62 -5.26
C THR A 13 -4.04 -3.39 -3.95
N GLU A 14 -4.37 -4.68 -4.07
CA GLU A 14 -4.65 -5.58 -2.94
C GLU A 14 -3.45 -5.77 -2.01
N ASP A 15 -2.24 -5.75 -2.57
CA ASP A 15 -0.95 -5.81 -1.89
C ASP A 15 -0.73 -4.60 -0.98
N LEU A 16 -0.93 -3.39 -1.53
CA LEU A 16 -0.84 -2.15 -0.77
C LEU A 16 -1.90 -2.12 0.35
N GLU A 17 -3.15 -2.49 0.02
CA GLU A 17 -4.24 -2.53 0.98
C GLU A 17 -3.95 -3.49 2.13
N LEU A 18 -3.46 -4.69 1.81
CA LEU A 18 -3.11 -5.71 2.78
C LEU A 18 -1.96 -5.24 3.68
N GLY A 19 -0.94 -4.60 3.12
CA GLY A 19 0.20 -4.08 3.88
C GLY A 19 -0.19 -2.99 4.86
N VAL A 20 -1.02 -2.03 4.42
CA VAL A 20 -1.52 -0.96 5.30
C VAL A 20 -2.43 -1.53 6.39
N ARG A 21 -3.31 -2.48 6.04
CA ARG A 21 -4.18 -3.14 7.02
C ARG A 21 -3.38 -3.95 8.04
N ALA A 22 -2.40 -4.74 7.60
CA ALA A 22 -1.54 -5.50 8.50
C ALA A 22 -0.85 -4.59 9.51
N TYR A 23 -0.34 -3.44 9.06
CA TYR A 23 0.28 -2.48 9.96
C TYR A 23 -0.69 -1.88 10.97
N VAL A 24 -1.87 -1.43 10.52
CA VAL A 24 -2.83 -0.78 11.40
C VAL A 24 -3.43 -1.78 12.40
N GLU A 25 -3.78 -2.99 11.95
CA GLU A 25 -4.45 -3.99 12.78
C GLU A 25 -3.50 -4.75 13.71
N THR A 26 -2.30 -5.11 13.24
CA THR A 26 -1.38 -5.99 14.00
C THR A 26 -0.02 -5.35 14.28
N GLY A 27 0.29 -4.20 13.68
CA GLY A 27 1.62 -3.58 13.77
C GLY A 27 2.66 -4.23 12.86
N ALA A 28 2.30 -5.25 12.09
CA ALA A 28 3.23 -5.92 11.18
C ALA A 28 3.52 -5.04 9.95
N TRP A 29 4.80 -4.85 9.63
CA TRP A 29 5.24 -4.11 8.45
C TRP A 29 6.16 -4.99 7.58
N PRO A 30 5.97 -5.03 6.25
CA PRO A 30 6.88 -5.76 5.37
C PRO A 30 8.25 -5.10 5.33
N GLU A 31 9.30 -5.90 5.48
CA GLU A 31 10.68 -5.45 5.29
C GLU A 31 11.06 -5.50 3.80
N TYR A 32 11.83 -4.49 3.37
CA TYR A 32 12.36 -4.45 2.01
C TYR A 32 13.63 -5.29 1.93
N PHE A 33 13.63 -6.27 1.05
CA PHE A 33 14.81 -7.09 0.77
C PHE A 33 15.56 -6.51 -0.44
N PRO A 34 16.85 -6.18 -0.32
CA PRO A 34 17.63 -5.56 -1.38
C PRO A 34 18.13 -6.59 -2.41
N TYR A 35 17.22 -7.40 -2.94
CA TYR A 35 17.51 -8.34 -4.02
C TYR A 35 16.91 -7.86 -5.33
N PRO A 36 17.62 -8.01 -6.46
CA PRO A 36 17.07 -7.66 -7.76
C PRO A 36 15.87 -8.56 -8.06
N SER A 37 14.71 -7.93 -8.25
CA SER A 37 13.49 -8.59 -8.71
C SER A 37 13.24 -8.18 -10.15
N THR A 38 12.88 -9.14 -11.00
CA THR A 38 12.47 -8.85 -12.38
C THR A 38 11.01 -8.40 -12.39
N GLU A 39 10.77 -7.14 -12.71
CA GLU A 39 9.41 -6.63 -12.94
C GLU A 39 8.86 -7.19 -14.26
N GLN A 40 7.64 -7.74 -14.24
CA GLN A 40 6.95 -8.11 -15.46
C GLN A 40 6.42 -6.84 -16.14
N THR A 41 7.20 -6.31 -17.07
CA THR A 41 6.82 -5.12 -17.86
C THR A 41 5.90 -5.53 -19.02
N PRO A 42 4.76 -4.84 -19.23
CA PRO A 42 3.90 -5.10 -20.37
C PRO A 42 4.62 -4.87 -21.70
N ALA A 43 4.29 -5.67 -22.72
CA ALA A 43 4.95 -5.64 -24.03
C ALA A 43 4.73 -4.35 -24.85
N THR A 44 3.79 -3.48 -24.45
CA THR A 44 3.49 -2.23 -25.16
C THR A 44 3.34 -1.05 -24.21
N PHE A 45 3.68 0.15 -24.68
CA PHE A 45 3.52 1.39 -23.92
C PHE A 45 2.07 1.63 -23.48
N ARG A 46 1.09 1.27 -24.32
CA ARG A 46 -0.33 1.38 -23.97
C ARG A 46 -0.66 0.53 -22.74
N LEU A 47 -0.24 -0.74 -22.71
CA LEU A 47 -0.49 -1.61 -21.55
C LEU A 47 0.26 -1.13 -20.31
N TYR A 48 1.49 -0.64 -20.49
CA TYR A 48 2.26 -0.01 -19.42
C TYR A 48 1.53 1.19 -18.81
N PHE A 49 0.97 2.07 -19.63
CA PHE A 49 0.19 3.21 -19.17
C PHE A 49 -1.03 2.77 -18.33
N TRP A 50 -1.81 1.79 -18.81
CA TRP A 50 -2.96 1.28 -18.06
C TRP A 50 -2.56 0.60 -16.75
N GLN A 51 -1.43 -0.10 -16.73
CA GLN A 51 -0.88 -0.69 -15.50
C GLN A 51 -0.56 0.40 -14.46
N ARG A 52 0.15 1.45 -14.86
CA ARG A 52 0.47 2.58 -13.97
C ARG A 52 -0.78 3.34 -13.52
N LEU A 53 -1.76 3.52 -14.41
CA LEU A 53 -3.03 4.12 -14.06
C LEU A 53 -3.78 3.28 -13.02
N ARG A 54 -3.85 1.95 -13.19
CA ARG A 54 -4.45 1.03 -12.21
C ARG A 54 -3.79 1.17 -10.84
N TRP A 55 -2.46 1.23 -10.80
CA TRP A 55 -1.71 1.40 -9.55
C TRP A 55 -1.97 2.75 -8.89
N ALA A 56 -1.95 3.84 -9.67
CA ALA A 56 -2.26 5.17 -9.14
C ALA A 56 -3.70 5.25 -8.60
N THR A 57 -4.68 4.72 -9.33
CA THR A 57 -6.06 4.67 -8.88
C THR A 57 -6.23 3.81 -7.64
N GLY A 58 -5.58 2.64 -7.59
CA GLY A 58 -5.58 1.77 -6.40
C GLY A 58 -4.93 2.43 -5.19
N HIS A 59 -3.82 3.14 -5.37
CA HIS A 59 -3.18 3.90 -4.29
C HIS A 59 -4.11 4.95 -3.69
N LEU A 60 -4.81 5.71 -4.53
CA LEU A 60 -5.82 6.67 -4.07
C LEU A 60 -7.00 5.98 -3.38
N GLN A 61 -7.47 4.84 -3.90
CA GLN A 61 -8.54 4.05 -3.32
C GLN A 61 -8.17 3.58 -1.90
N VAL A 62 -6.96 3.05 -1.71
CA VAL A 62 -6.46 2.60 -0.40
C VAL A 62 -6.32 3.79 0.55
N THR A 63 -5.73 4.88 0.08
CA THR A 63 -5.54 6.09 0.88
C THR A 63 -6.88 6.63 1.40
N GLU A 64 -7.90 6.72 0.53
CA GLU A 64 -9.23 7.18 0.92
C GLU A 64 -9.94 6.19 1.85
N LYS A 65 -9.81 4.88 1.60
CA LYS A 65 -10.36 3.83 2.48
C LYS A 65 -9.86 4.02 3.92
N PHE A 66 -8.55 4.15 4.11
CA PHE A 66 -7.97 4.31 5.45
C PHE A 66 -8.21 5.70 6.04
N ARG A 67 -8.32 6.75 5.21
CA ARG A 67 -8.72 8.08 5.69
C ARG A 67 -10.12 8.08 6.29
N ARG A 68 -11.05 7.30 5.72
CA ARG A 68 -12.43 7.15 6.23
C ARG A 68 -12.59 6.07 7.30
N ALA A 69 -11.58 5.25 7.53
CA ALA A 69 -11.66 4.16 8.50
C ALA A 69 -11.76 4.72 9.94
N ILE A 70 -12.77 4.24 10.66
CA ILE A 70 -13.03 4.58 12.06
C ILE A 70 -12.50 3.45 12.93
N TYR A 71 -11.66 3.80 13.89
CA TYR A 71 -11.11 2.89 14.89
C TYR A 71 -11.52 3.38 16.29
N ALA A 72 -11.81 2.45 17.19
CA ALA A 72 -12.12 2.78 18.59
C ALA A 72 -10.84 2.93 19.42
N GLU A 73 -9.79 2.19 19.04
CA GLU A 73 -8.53 2.09 19.78
C GLU A 73 -7.57 3.23 19.42
N PRO A 74 -7.08 4.02 20.40
CA PRO A 74 -6.20 5.16 20.14
C PRO A 74 -4.90 4.81 19.39
N ASP A 75 -4.34 3.62 19.64
CA ASP A 75 -3.14 3.15 18.96
C ASP A 75 -3.37 2.93 17.45
N LYS A 76 -4.50 2.32 17.08
CA LYS A 76 -4.87 2.11 15.68
C LYS A 76 -5.15 3.43 14.96
N ILE A 77 -5.79 4.39 15.63
CA ILE A 77 -5.99 5.76 15.11
C ILE A 77 -4.63 6.39 14.76
N LYS A 78 -3.65 6.32 15.68
CA LYS A 78 -2.32 6.87 15.46
C LYS A 78 -1.59 6.20 14.29
N LYS A 79 -1.64 4.86 14.22
CA LYS A 79 -1.05 4.07 13.12
C LYS A 79 -1.68 4.39 11.77
N ARG A 80 -3.02 4.48 11.72
CA ARG A 80 -3.77 4.91 10.54
C ARG A 80 -3.34 6.29 10.09
N ASP A 81 -3.29 7.28 10.98
CA ASP A 81 -2.93 8.66 10.63
C ASP A 81 -1.49 8.77 10.13
N CYS A 82 -0.57 8.02 10.75
CA CYS A 82 0.80 7.91 10.28
C CYS A 82 0.84 7.33 8.86
N MET A 83 0.10 6.25 8.60
CA MET A 83 0.06 5.61 7.29
C MET A 83 -0.61 6.46 6.23
N VAL A 84 -1.74 7.10 6.52
CA VAL A 84 -2.42 8.01 5.58
C VAL A 84 -1.48 9.15 5.18
N ARG A 85 -0.81 9.79 6.15
CA ARG A 85 0.21 10.82 5.85
C ARG A 85 1.33 10.26 4.99
N ARG A 86 1.84 9.06 5.30
CA ARG A 86 2.90 8.42 4.52
C ARG A 86 2.45 8.11 3.10
N LEU A 87 1.24 7.60 2.89
CA LEU A 87 0.70 7.30 1.56
C LEU A 87 0.48 8.58 0.74
N PHE A 88 0.07 9.69 1.37
CA PHE A 88 -0.06 10.98 0.70
C PHE A 88 1.28 11.63 0.35
N VAL A 89 2.27 11.57 1.26
CA VAL A 89 3.57 12.24 1.08
C VAL A 89 4.54 11.40 0.26
N LYS A 90 4.58 10.09 0.48
CA LYS A 90 5.57 9.16 -0.07
C LYS A 90 5.22 8.66 -1.48
N GLY A 91 4.41 9.43 -2.21
CA GLY A 91 4.38 9.41 -3.69
C GLY A 91 5.65 9.99 -4.33
N LYS A 92 6.68 10.32 -3.53
CA LYS A 92 8.03 10.65 -3.97
C LYS A 92 9.01 9.60 -3.45
N ASP A 93 9.60 8.89 -4.39
CA ASP A 93 10.61 7.85 -4.20
C ASP A 93 11.74 8.30 -3.27
N HIS A 94 12.08 7.48 -2.27
CA HIS A 94 13.38 7.48 -1.60
C HIS A 94 13.80 6.02 -1.49
N SER A 95 14.33 5.49 -2.59
CA SER A 95 14.84 4.13 -2.73
C SER A 95 16.30 4.16 -3.17
N TRP A 96 17.20 4.80 -2.41
CA TRP A 96 18.65 4.60 -2.58
C TRP A 96 19.56 4.99 -1.40
N GLU A 97 19.04 5.34 -0.21
CA GLU A 97 19.90 5.59 0.96
C GLU A 97 19.84 4.43 1.95
N THR A 98 20.58 3.37 1.64
CA THR A 98 21.24 2.39 2.53
C THR A 98 21.55 1.11 1.73
N ALA A 99 22.50 1.25 0.82
CA ALA A 99 23.31 0.14 0.31
C ALA A 99 24.78 0.48 0.64
#